data_AF-A0A959RNR2-F1
#
_entry.id   AF-A0A959RNR2-F1
#
_cell.length_a   1.000
_cell.length_b   1.000
_cell.length_c   1.000
_cell.angle_alpha   90.00
_cell.angle_beta   90.00
_cell.angle_gamma   90.00
#
_symmetry.space_group_name_H-M   'P 1'
#
loop_
_entity.id
_entity.type
_entity.pdbx_description
1 polymer ?
#
loop_
_entity_poly.entity_id
_entity_poly.type
_entity_poly.pdbx_seq_one_letter_code
_entity_poly.pdbx_strand_id
1 'polypeptide(L)' 'AWGKTAKIVEKFVTKGKEVAIEGKLTTRTWEDKDGMKRYTTEVVCNELLMLGK' A
#
# COMPACT_ATOMS: atom_id res chain seq x y z
N ALA A 1 2.20 0.03 3.38
CA ALA A 1 2.18 0.46 4.80
C ALA A 1 3.43 -0.06 5.49
N TRP A 2 3.96 0.65 6.49
CA TRP A 2 5.17 0.28 7.20
C TRP A 2 4.91 0.13 8.70
N GLY A 3 5.84 -0.48 9.44
CA GLY A 3 5.82 -0.51 10.90
C GLY A 3 4.53 -1.05 11.51
N LYS A 4 3.94 -0.29 12.45
CA LYS A 4 2.71 -0.71 13.17
C LYS A 4 1.51 -0.87 12.24
N THR A 5 1.33 0.03 11.26
CA THR A 5 0.22 -0.03 10.29
C THR A 5 0.29 -1.30 9.44
N ALA A 6 1.50 -1.74 9.05
CA ALA A 6 1.70 -3.00 8.34
C ALA A 6 1.24 -4.22 9.17
N LYS A 7 1.55 -4.24 10.47
CA LYS A 7 1.13 -5.32 11.39
C LYS A 7 -0.38 -5.37 11.58
N ILE A 8 -1.07 -4.22 11.57
CA ILE A 8 -2.53 -4.14 11.64
C ILE A 8 -3.13 -4.72 10.36
N VAL A 9 -2.63 -4.31 9.19
CA VAL A 9 -3.09 -4.84 7.90
C VAL A 9 -2.93 -6.35 7.83
N GLU A 10 -1.75 -6.87 8.18
CA GLU A 10 -1.48 -8.31 8.19
C GLU A 10 -2.45 -9.10 9.07
N LYS A 11 -2.79 -8.58 10.26
CA LYS A 11 -3.66 -9.26 11.22
C LYS A 11 -5.15 -9.18 10.89
N PHE A 12 -5.61 -8.07 10.31
CA PHE A 12 -7.05 -7.74 10.28
C PHE A 12 -7.62 -7.54 8.87
N VAL A 13 -6.78 -7.29 7.86
CA VAL A 13 -7.23 -7.03 6.49
C VAL A 13 -7.05 -8.28 5.63
N THR A 14 -8.17 -8.87 5.21
CA THR A 14 -8.24 -10.00 4.29
C THR A 14 -8.90 -9.56 2.98
N LYS A 15 -8.74 -10.36 1.92
CA LYS A 15 -9.40 -10.10 0.63
C LYS A 15 -10.90 -9.89 0.82
N GLY A 16 -11.43 -8.83 0.23
CA GLY A 16 -12.85 -8.48 0.26
C GLY A 16 -13.28 -7.58 1.43
N LYS A 17 -12.38 -7.22 2.36
CA LYS A 17 -12.68 -6.20 3.37
C LYS A 17 -12.57 -4.80 2.78
N GLU A 18 -13.48 -3.93 3.22
CA GLU A 18 -13.50 -2.52 2.85
C GLU A 18 -12.61 -1.70 3.79
N VAL A 19 -11.78 -0.83 3.20
CA VAL A 19 -10.85 0.03 3.95
C VAL A 19 -10.76 1.40 3.28
N ALA A 20 -10.63 2.44 4.08
CA ALA A 20 -10.20 3.76 3.63
C ALA A 20 -8.71 3.93 3.93
N ILE A 21 -7.97 4.52 2.98
CA ILE A 21 -6.52 4.73 3.07
C ILE A 21 -6.24 6.20 2.86
N GLU A 22 -5.50 6.81 3.79
CA GLU A 22 -4.88 8.11 3.61
C GLU A 22 -3.38 7.95 3.48
N GLY A 23 -2.79 8.66 2.52
CA GLY A 23 -1.36 8.57 2.26
C GLY A 23 -0.89 9.52 1.18
N LYS A 24 0.37 9.34 0.80
CA LYS A 24 1.03 10.16 -0.22
C LYS A 24 1.13 9.40 -1.54
N LEU A 25 0.68 10.02 -2.62
CA LEU A 25 0.94 9.53 -3.98
C LEU A 25 2.44 9.65 -4.30
N THR A 26 3.07 8.54 -4.65
CA THR A 26 4.51 8.47 -4.92
C THR A 26 4.75 7.67 -6.18
N THR A 27 5.57 8.20 -7.09
CA THR A 27 6.04 7.47 -8.26
C THR A 27 7.50 7.10 -8.05
N ARG A 28 7.83 5.82 -8.18
CA ARG A 28 9.20 5.34 -8.16
C ARG A 28 9.59 4.75 -9.50
N THR A 29 10.87 4.86 -9.80
CA THR A 29 11.49 4.27 -10.98
C THR A 29 12.45 3.18 -10.54
N TRP A 30 12.41 2.04 -11.21
CA TRP A 30 13.29 0.91 -10.94
C TRP A 30 13.55 0.14 -12.25
N GLU A 31 14.62 -0.65 -12.27
CA GLU A 31 14.98 -1.50 -13.42
C GLU A 31 14.52 -2.93 -13.16
N ASP A 32 13.83 -3.54 -14.12
CA ASP A 32 13.47 -4.95 -14.02
C ASP A 32 14.65 -5.88 -14.35
N LYS A 33 14.44 -7.20 -14.21
CA LYS A 33 15.51 -8.18 -14.41
C LYS A 33 16.07 -8.20 -15.84
N ASP A 34 15.32 -7.67 -16.80
CA ASP A 34 15.69 -7.62 -18.22
C ASP A 34 16.33 -6.27 -18.59
N GLY A 35 16.60 -5.41 -17.61
CA GLY A 35 17.22 -4.10 -17.83
C GLY A 35 16.23 -3.01 -18.24
N MET A 36 14.91 -3.26 -18.22
CA MET A 36 13.92 -2.28 -18.64
C MET A 36 13.54 -1.36 -17.49
N LYS A 37 13.57 -0.05 -17.76
CA LYS A 37 13.13 0.98 -16.81
C LYS A 37 11.61 0.95 -16.62
N ARG A 38 11.16 0.73 -15.39
CA ARG A 38 9.75 0.71 -14.98
C ARG A 38 9.42 1.91 -14.10
N TYR A 39 8.16 2.34 -14.18
CA TYR A 39 7.59 3.37 -13.33
C TYR A 39 6.40 2.79 -12.60
N THR A 40 6.33 2.99 -11.29
CA THR A 40 5.22 2.51 -10.46
C THR A 40 4.73 3.66 -9.61
N THR A 41 3.44 3.97 -9.73
CA THR A 41 2.76 4.96 -8.91
C THR A 41 1.96 4.24 -7.84
N GLU A 42 2.23 4.56 -6.58
CA GLU A 42 1.65 3.88 -5.41
C GLU A 42 1.21 4.93 -4.38
N VAL A 43 0.27 4.56 -3.52
CA VAL A 43 -0.09 5.35 -2.33
C VAL A 43 0.71 4.83 -1.15
N VAL A 44 1.65 5.63 -0.65
CA VAL A 44 2.35 5.35 0.60
C VAL A 44 1.38 5.62 1.75
N CYS A 45 0.75 4.56 2.24
CA CYS A 45 -0.23 4.60 3.31
C CYS A 45 0.41 5.05 4.63
N ASN A 46 -0.14 6.15 5.17
CA ASN A 46 0.18 6.68 6.49
C ASN A 46 -0.87 6.24 7.51
N GLU A 47 -2.15 6.31 7.11
CA GLU A 47 -3.30 5.94 7.92
C GLU A 47 -4.21 4.97 7.17
N LEU A 48 -4.84 4.06 7.92
CA LEU A 48 -5.80 3.09 7.42
C LEU A 48 -6.96 2.98 8.39
N LEU A 49 -8.16 3.13 7.86
CA LEU A 49 -9.41 2.94 8.58
C LEU A 49 -10.11 1.70 8.01
N MET A 50 -10.42 0.73 8.88
CA MET A 50 -11.25 -0.41 8.51
C MET A 50 -12.71 0.03 8.49
N LEU A 51 -13.39 -0.20 7.36
CA LEU A 51 -14.80 0.11 7.23
C LEU A 51 -15.62 -1.13 7.59
N GLY A 52 -16.69 -0.91 8.33
CA GLY A 52 -17.61 -1.95 8.77
C GLY A 52 -18.83 -2.03 7.87
N LYS A 53 -19.44 -3.22 7.85
CA LYS A 53 -20.88 -3.36 7.68
C LYS A 53 -21.50 -3.65 9.04
#